data_AF-A0A2K3M5P8-F1
#
_entry.id   AF-A0A2K3M5P8-F1
#
_cell.length_a   1.000
_cell.length_b   1.000
_cell.length_c   1.000
_cell.angle_alpha   90.00
_cell.angle_beta   90.00
_cell.angle_gamma   90.00
#
_symmetry.space_group_name_H-M   'P 1'
#
loop_
_entity.id
_entity.type
_entity.pdbx_description
1 polymer ?
#
loop_
_entity_poly.entity_id
_entity_poly.type
_entity_poly.pdbx_seq_one_letter_code
_entity_poly.pdbx_strand_id
1 'polypeptide(L)' 'MILLQNSAEFILSLLAASMIGAVATTANPFYTSAEIFRQITVSKTKLIITQA' A
#
# COMPACT_ATOMS: atom_id res chain seq x y z
N MET A 1 -0.60 -2.89 2.84
CA MET A 1 0.08 -2.24 1.71
C MET A 1 -0.84 -1.22 1.09
N ILE A 2 -0.35 -0.03 0.83
CA ILE A 2 -1.09 1.05 0.18
C ILE A 2 -0.62 1.08 -1.27
N LEU A 3 -1.43 0.55 -2.18
CA LEU A 3 -1.19 0.48 -3.62
C LEU A 3 -2.06 1.52 -4.32
N LEU A 4 -1.76 2.79 -4.08
CA LEU A 4 -2.51 3.92 -4.62
C LEU A 4 -1.61 4.86 -5.41
N GLN A 5 -2.21 5.59 -6.35
CA GLN A 5 -1.53 6.69 -7.03
C GLN A 5 -1.29 7.86 -6.06
N ASN A 6 -0.60 8.90 -6.52
CA ASN A 6 -0.47 10.13 -5.76
C ASN A 6 -1.82 10.85 -5.67
N SER A 7 -2.65 10.43 -4.72
CA SER A 7 -3.97 10.96 -4.41
C SER A 7 -4.11 11.22 -2.90
N ALA A 8 -5.16 11.93 -2.50
CA ALA A 8 -5.44 12.19 -1.09
C ALA A 8 -5.64 10.87 -0.30
N GLU A 9 -6.24 9.86 -0.92
CA GLU A 9 -6.53 8.57 -0.31
C GLU A 9 -5.26 7.82 0.14
N PHE A 10 -4.14 8.03 -0.56
CA PHE A 10 -2.84 7.49 -0.15
C PHE A 10 -2.43 8.01 1.24
N ILE A 11 -2.51 9.34 1.41
CA ILE A 11 -2.14 10.00 2.67
C ILE A 11 -3.15 9.64 3.76
N LEU A 12 -4.45 9.65 3.45
CA LEU A 12 -5.49 9.28 4.40
C LEU A 12 -5.33 7.84 4.88
N SER A 13 -5.03 6.90 3.98
CA SER A 13 -4.78 5.50 4.33
C SER A 13 -3.55 5.32 5.21
N LEU A 14 -2.47 6.07 4.94
CA LEU A 14 -1.26 6.05 5.76
C LEU A 14 -1.51 6.61 7.16
N LEU A 15 -2.21 7.75 7.25
CA LEU A 15 -2.58 8.35 8.53
C LEU A 15 -3.49 7.45 9.34
N ALA A 16 -4.52 6.88 8.71
CA ALA A 16 -5.41 5.93 9.37
C ALA A 16 -4.65 4.71 9.89
N ALA A 17 -3.75 4.13 9.09
CA ALA A 17 -2.89 3.03 9.52
C ALA A 17 -2.00 3.41 10.71
N SER A 18 -1.41 4.61 10.70
CA SER A 18 -0.60 5.12 11.80
C SER A 18 -1.42 5.30 13.09
N MET A 19 -2.63 5.88 12.98
CA MET A 19 -3.51 6.14 14.13
C MET A 19 -3.95 4.87 14.85
N ILE A 20 -4.14 3.77 14.12
CA ILE A 20 -4.49 2.47 14.73
C ILE A 20 -3.25 1.67 15.18
N GLY A 21 -2.05 2.23 15.05
CA GLY A 21 -0.79 1.56 15.39
C GLY A 21 -0.37 0.47 14.39
N ALA A 22 -0.93 0.47 13.19
CA ALA A 22 -0.55 -0.46 12.13
C ALA A 22 0.67 0.04 11.33
N VAL A 23 1.43 -0.90 10.78
CA VAL A 23 2.54 -0.61 9.87
C VAL A 23 2.05 -0.75 8.44
N ALA A 24 2.23 0.30 7.63
CA ALA A 24 1.86 0.31 6.23
C ALA A 24 3.10 0.34 5.33
N THR A 25 3.18 -0.59 4.37
CA THR A 25 4.13 -0.55 3.25
C THR A 25 3.47 0.14 2.06
N THR A 26 4.17 1.04 1.40
CA THR A 26 3.68 1.77 0.23
C THR A 26 4.17 1.09 -1.06
N ALA A 27 3.36 1.18 -2.12
CA ALA A 27 3.72 0.65 -3.42
C ALA A 27 3.08 1.48 -4.53
N ASN A 28 3.81 1.65 -5.63
CA ASN A 28 3.33 2.41 -6.78
C ASN A 28 2.55 1.49 -7.73
N PRO A 29 1.30 1.83 -8.11
CA PRO A 29 0.53 1.10 -9.11
C PRO A 29 1.19 1.04 -10.50
N PHE A 30 2.12 1.96 -10.80
CA PHE A 30 2.85 1.98 -12.07
C PHE A 30 4.01 0.99 -12.14
N TYR A 31 4.29 0.25 -11.06
CA TYR A 31 5.27 -0.83 -11.11
C TYR A 31 4.78 -2.02 -11.93
N THR A 32 5.72 -2.84 -12.41
CA THR A 32 5.36 -4.08 -13.09
C THR A 32 4.67 -5.03 -12.12
N SER A 33 3.80 -5.91 -12.63
CA SER A 33 3.10 -6.90 -11.82
C SER A 33 4.06 -7.77 -11.01
N ALA A 34 5.21 -8.13 -11.58
CA ALA A 34 6.25 -8.91 -10.91
C ALA A 34 6.86 -8.16 -9.71
N GLU A 35 7.13 -6.86 -9.83
CA GLU A 35 7.66 -6.04 -8.73
C GLU A 35 6.65 -5.87 -7.60
N ILE A 36 5.37 -5.64 -7.95
CA ILE A 36 4.29 -5.54 -6.98
C ILE A 36 4.15 -6.86 -6.21
N PHE A 37 4.15 -8.00 -6.92
CA PHE A 37 4.09 -9.33 -6.28
C PHE A 37 5.28 -9.57 -5.34
N ARG A 38 6.49 -9.16 -5.75
CA ARG A 38 7.67 -9.23 -4.91
C ARG A 38 7.49 -8.42 -3.62
N GLN A 39 6.98 -7.19 -3.72
CA GLN A 39 6.72 -6.34 -2.57
C GLN A 39 5.65 -6.92 -1.64
N ILE A 40 4.54 -7.45 -2.18
CA ILE A 40 3.49 -8.12 -1.40
C ILE A 40 4.09 -9.27 -0.59
N THR A 41 4.91 -10.10 -1.24
CA THR A 41 5.51 -11.30 -0.64
C THR A 41 6.53 -10.94 0.44
N VAL A 42 7.44 -10.01 0.18
CA VAL A 42 8.50 -9.61 1.13
C VAL A 42 7.93 -8.89 2.34
N SER A 43 6.93 -8.01 2.14
CA SER A 43 6.28 -7.28 3.23
C SER A 43 5.33 -8.13 4.06
N LYS A 44 5.06 -9.39 3.66
CA LYS A 44 4.07 -10.28 4.28
C LYS A 44 2.72 -9.58 4.48
N THR A 45 2.31 -8.81 3.47
CA THR A 45 1.13 -7.95 3.58
C THR A 45 -0.13 -8.78 3.81
N LYS A 46 -0.93 -8.40 4.81
CA LYS A 46 -2.23 -9.02 5.11
C LYS A 46 -3.44 -8.29 4.52
N LEU A 47 -3.29 -6.99 4.24
CA LEU A 47 -4.35 -6.11 3.73
C LEU A 47 -3.77 -5.20 2.66
N ILE A 48 -4.43 -5.09 1.51
CA ILE A 48 -4.07 -4.19 0.43
C ILE A 48 -5.19 -3.16 0.26
N ILE A 49 -4.82 -1.88 0.28
CA ILE A 49 -5.70 -0.77 -0.07
C ILE A 49 -5.36 -0.37 -1.50
N THR A 50 -6.36 -0.32 -2.38
CA THR A 50 -6.27 0.01 -3.81
C THR A 50 -7.52 0.76 -4.25
N GLN A 51 -7.46 1.44 -5.40
CA GLN A 51 -8.61 2.02 -6.10
C GLN A 51 -9.01 1.14 -7.30
N ALA A 52 -10.27 1.27 -7.75
CA ALA A 52 -10.85 0.55 -8.89
C ALA A 52 -10.72 1.34 -10.20
#